data_AF-A0A257QVJ9-F1
#
_entry.id   AF-A0A257QVJ9-F1
#
_cell.length_a   1.000
_cell.length_b   1.000
_cell.length_c   1.000
_cell.angle_alpha   90.00
_cell.angle_beta   90.00
_cell.angle_gamma   90.00
#
_symmetry.space_group_name_H-M   'P 1'
#
loop_
_entity.id
_entity.type
_entity.pdbx_description
1 polymer ?
#
loop_
_entity_poly.entity_id
_entity_poly.type
_entity_poly.pdbx_seq_one_letter_code
_entity_poly.pdbx_strand_id
1 'polypeptide(L)'
;MSQLQFANNASTTLATAISNSATSLNLAAGTGTLFPNPGSGQVFIATISPASGSSPSPEVVLVTARTTDTITVVRAQEGTTAQAWGVGALVQMLPTAGTMNALLQTTTYAGNPNGYVAGAAATATTPPSTVWDTTDGLLWVCQTSGT
;
A
#
# COMPACT_ATOMS: atom_id res chain seq x y z
N MET A 1 -14.28 -1.51 2.22
CA MET A 1 -13.09 -1.37 1.36
C MET A 1 -12.43 -0.06 1.72
N SER A 2 -11.16 -0.06 2.13
CA SER A 2 -10.45 1.17 2.48
C SER A 2 -9.79 1.77 1.23
N GLN A 3 -9.89 3.09 1.05
CA GLN A 3 -9.24 3.81 -0.05
C GLN A 3 -7.79 4.14 0.32
N LEU A 4 -6.83 3.70 -0.49
CA LEU A 4 -5.42 4.06 -0.36
C LEU A 4 -5.20 5.53 -0.76
N GLN A 5 -4.49 6.27 0.10
CA GLN A 5 -4.04 7.64 -0.13
C GLN A 5 -2.55 7.64 -0.46
N PHE A 6 -2.14 8.56 -1.34
CA PHE A 6 -0.76 8.69 -1.81
C PHE A 6 -0.27 10.12 -1.66
N ALA A 7 1.03 10.28 -1.40
CA ALA A 7 1.71 11.56 -1.40
C ALA A 7 3.08 11.40 -2.08
N ASN A 8 3.53 12.45 -2.77
CA ASN A 8 4.82 12.44 -3.45
C ASN A 8 5.95 12.62 -2.43
N ASN A 9 6.95 11.74 -2.48
CA ASN A 9 8.20 11.87 -1.73
C ASN A 9 8.01 12.06 -0.21
N ALA A 10 6.95 11.51 0.37
CA ALA A 10 6.68 11.63 1.81
C ALA A 10 7.73 10.83 2.60
N SER A 11 8.59 11.56 3.33
CA SER A 11 9.72 11.00 4.06
C SER A 11 10.00 11.85 5.29
N THR A 12 10.19 11.20 6.43
CA THR A 12 10.55 11.83 7.69
C THR A 12 11.30 10.85 8.59
N THR A 13 11.54 11.23 9.84
CA THR A 13 12.11 10.39 10.89
C THR A 13 11.19 10.31 12.10
N LEU A 14 11.35 9.26 12.91
CA LEU A 14 10.75 9.19 14.24
C LEU A 14 11.38 10.21 15.18
N ALA A 15 10.55 11.04 15.79
CA ALA A 15 10.97 11.99 16.83
C ALA A 15 11.25 11.30 18.18
N THR A 16 10.60 10.17 18.45
CA THR A 16 10.75 9.39 19.68
C THR A 16 10.91 7.90 19.34
N ALA A 17 11.67 7.17 20.16
CA ALA A 17 11.75 5.73 20.03
C ALA A 17 10.39 5.07 20.31
N ILE A 18 10.13 3.94 19.67
CA ILE A 18 8.88 3.18 19.80
C ILE A 18 9.15 1.71 20.08
N SER A 19 8.27 1.06 20.84
CA SER A 19 8.29 -0.39 21.02
C SER A 19 7.70 -1.12 19.81
N ASN A 20 7.81 -2.44 19.80
CA ASN A 20 7.16 -3.32 18.83
C ASN A 20 5.62 -3.34 18.93
N SER A 21 5.05 -2.84 20.03
CA SER A 21 3.59 -2.77 20.25
C SER A 21 3.02 -1.36 20.12
N ALA A 22 3.87 -0.35 19.92
CA ALA A 22 3.42 1.04 19.80
C ALA A 22 2.60 1.24 18.51
N THR A 23 1.41 1.81 18.66
CA THR A 23 0.48 2.13 17.56
C THR A 23 0.39 3.64 17.28
N SER A 24 1.00 4.47 18.12
CA SER A 24 1.12 5.91 17.93
C SER A 24 2.58 6.28 17.73
N LEU A 25 2.88 6.91 16.60
CA LEU A 25 4.26 7.25 16.20
C LEU A 25 4.36 8.77 16.03
N ASN A 26 5.32 9.37 16.73
CA ASN A 26 5.61 10.79 16.60
C ASN A 26 6.69 10.98 15.53
N LEU A 27 6.36 11.75 14.51
CA LEU A 27 7.26 12.14 13.42
C LEU A 27 8.03 13.40 13.80
N ALA A 28 9.11 13.70 13.08
CA ALA A 28 9.85 14.95 13.22
C ALA A 28 8.91 16.16 13.09
N ALA A 29 9.13 17.19 13.92
CA ALA A 29 8.22 18.33 14.03
C ALA A 29 7.98 19.02 12.67
N GLY A 30 6.72 19.30 12.37
CA GLY A 30 6.26 19.94 11.13
C GLY A 30 6.20 19.03 9.90
N THR A 31 6.80 17.85 9.95
CA THR A 31 6.93 16.95 8.79
C THR A 31 5.73 16.04 8.55
N GLY A 32 4.81 15.93 9.51
CA GLY A 32 3.59 15.14 9.32
C GLY A 32 2.77 15.64 8.14
N THR A 33 2.85 16.93 7.82
CA THR A 33 2.20 17.56 6.65
C THR A 33 2.62 16.97 5.30
N LEU A 34 3.77 16.28 5.23
CA LEU A 34 4.23 15.58 4.03
C LEU A 34 3.39 14.34 3.71
N PHE A 35 2.66 13.82 4.70
CA PHE A 35 1.84 12.62 4.59
C PHE A 35 0.34 12.96 4.41
N PRO A 36 -0.45 12.07 3.79
CA PRO A 36 -1.90 12.24 3.73
C PRO A 36 -2.53 12.39 5.12
N ASN A 37 -3.74 12.94 5.16
CA ASN A 37 -4.57 12.96 6.36
C ASN A 37 -5.82 12.08 6.12
N PRO A 38 -5.78 10.79 6.49
CA PRO A 38 -6.89 9.88 6.22
C PRO A 38 -8.18 10.30 6.93
N GLY A 39 -9.26 10.43 6.15
CA GLY A 39 -10.62 10.51 6.65
C GLY A 39 -11.24 9.12 6.84
N SER A 40 -12.57 9.09 7.05
CA SER A 40 -13.31 7.84 7.19
C SER A 40 -13.13 6.92 5.98
N GLY A 41 -12.72 5.68 6.22
CA GLY A 41 -12.51 4.68 5.18
C GLY A 41 -11.27 4.92 4.31
N GLN A 42 -10.40 5.86 4.68
CA GLN A 42 -9.13 6.12 3.99
C GLN A 42 -7.96 5.63 4.84
N VAL A 43 -6.87 5.24 4.19
CA VAL A 43 -5.63 4.78 4.82
C VAL A 43 -4.45 5.11 3.91
N PHE A 44 -3.23 5.13 4.43
CA PHE A 44 -2.01 5.09 3.61
C PHE A 44 -1.02 4.08 4.17
N ILE A 45 -0.09 3.63 3.33
CA ILE A 45 0.97 2.71 3.73
C ILE A 45 2.25 3.51 3.93
N ALA A 46 2.97 3.21 5.00
CA ALA A 46 4.31 3.72 5.23
C ALA A 46 5.26 2.57 5.57
N THR A 47 6.55 2.80 5.36
CA THR A 47 7.63 1.89 5.70
C THR A 47 8.51 2.55 6.73
N ILE A 48 8.81 1.82 7.81
CA ILE A 48 9.79 2.20 8.82
C ILE A 48 11.09 1.46 8.52
N SER A 49 12.21 2.16 8.46
CA SER A 49 13.51 1.59 8.11
C SER A 49 14.63 2.23 8.93
N PRO A 50 15.78 1.56 9.10
CA PRO A 50 16.92 2.17 9.75
C PRO A 50 17.41 3.36 8.92
N ALA A 51 17.88 4.42 9.59
CA ALA A 51 18.42 5.60 8.92
C ALA A 51 19.69 5.32 8.11
N SER A 52 20.41 4.26 8.46
CA SER A 52 21.59 3.77 7.76
C SER A 52 21.70 2.25 7.89
N GLY A 53 22.35 1.63 6.90
CA GLY A 53 22.49 0.17 6.84
C GLY A 53 21.22 -0.56 6.42
N SER A 54 21.26 -1.89 6.50
CA SER A 54 20.19 -2.80 6.09
C SER A 54 19.56 -3.58 7.24
N SER A 55 19.97 -3.29 8.48
CA SER A 55 19.50 -3.95 9.69
C SER A 55 18.99 -2.94 10.72
N PRO A 56 17.83 -3.19 11.33
CA PRO A 56 16.94 -4.32 11.05
C PRO A 56 16.19 -4.14 9.71
N SER A 57 15.58 -5.22 9.21
CA SER A 57 14.82 -5.17 7.95
C SER A 57 13.65 -4.18 8.05
N PRO A 58 13.27 -3.48 6.96
CA PRO A 58 12.16 -2.54 6.99
C PRO A 58 10.83 -3.16 7.41
N GLU A 59 10.00 -2.38 8.09
CA GLU A 59 8.66 -2.75 8.52
C GLU A 59 7.62 -1.96 7.73
N VAL A 60 6.61 -2.62 7.18
CA VAL A 60 5.48 -1.94 6.52
C VAL A 60 4.35 -1.76 7.54
N VAL A 61 3.77 -0.56 7.58
CA VAL A 61 2.69 -0.19 8.49
C VAL A 61 1.52 0.43 7.72
N LEU A 62 0.30 0.16 8.20
CA LEU A 62 -0.93 0.77 7.69
C LEU A 62 -1.29 1.95 8.58
N VAL A 63 -1.29 3.16 8.03
CA VAL A 63 -1.65 4.37 8.76
C VAL A 63 -3.13 4.66 8.57
N THR A 64 -3.83 4.80 9.69
CA THR A 64 -5.29 4.97 9.75
C THR A 64 -5.72 6.37 10.14
N ALA A 65 -4.84 7.15 10.78
CA ALA A 65 -5.10 8.54 11.13
C ALA A 65 -3.80 9.32 11.26
N ARG A 66 -3.89 10.65 11.07
CA ARG A 66 -2.81 11.59 11.35
C ARG A 66 -3.36 12.81 12.09
N THR A 67 -2.71 13.19 13.19
CA THR A 67 -2.95 14.44 13.90
C THR A 67 -1.63 15.18 13.99
N THR A 68 -1.51 16.29 13.26
CA THR A 68 -0.25 17.06 13.10
C THR A 68 0.91 16.14 12.65
N ASP A 69 1.85 15.87 13.57
CA ASP A 69 3.04 15.05 13.40
C ASP A 69 2.91 13.66 14.04
N THR A 70 1.72 13.31 14.56
CA THR A 70 1.46 11.98 15.14
C THR A 70 0.63 11.15 14.17
N ILE A 71 1.11 9.95 13.83
CA ILE A 71 0.37 8.99 13.00
C ILE A 71 -0.09 7.79 13.85
N THR A 72 -1.30 7.31 13.57
CA THR A 72 -1.87 6.10 14.18
C THR A 72 -1.77 4.95 13.20
N VAL A 73 -1.17 3.84 13.61
CA VAL A 73 -0.78 2.76 12.71
C VAL A 73 -1.23 1.38 13.19
N VAL A 74 -1.48 0.50 12.21
CA VAL A 74 -1.46 -0.96 12.39
C VAL A 74 -0.09 -1.46 11.92
N ARG A 75 0.62 -2.14 12.81
CA ARG A 75 2.01 -2.62 12.61
C ARG A 75 2.04 -3.90 11.76
N ALA A 76 3.24 -4.34 11.35
CA ALA A 76 3.47 -5.65 10.74
C ALA A 76 2.57 -5.97 9.52
N GLN A 77 2.52 -5.07 8.53
CA GLN A 77 1.77 -5.30 7.30
C GLN A 77 2.59 -6.08 6.27
N GLU A 78 1.91 -6.65 5.28
CA GLU A 78 2.54 -7.32 4.13
C GLU A 78 3.56 -8.41 4.51
N GLY A 79 3.33 -9.10 5.64
CA GLY A 79 4.21 -10.15 6.14
C GLY A 79 5.50 -9.65 6.83
N THR A 80 5.64 -8.35 7.05
CA THR A 80 6.73 -7.79 7.87
C THR A 80 6.49 -7.99 9.36
N THR A 81 7.55 -7.88 10.16
CA THR A 81 7.48 -8.08 11.62
C THR A 81 7.51 -6.75 12.36
N ALA A 82 6.62 -6.58 13.34
CA ALA A 82 6.63 -5.41 14.22
C ALA A 82 7.84 -5.45 15.16
N GLN A 83 8.59 -4.35 15.19
CA GLN A 83 9.84 -4.26 15.95
C GLN A 83 10.01 -2.92 16.65
N ALA A 84 10.98 -2.85 17.57
CA ALA A 84 11.33 -1.59 18.20
C ALA A 84 12.16 -0.74 17.23
N TRP A 85 11.87 0.56 17.19
CA TRP A 85 12.60 1.51 16.36
C TRP A 85 13.14 2.64 17.22
N GLY A 86 14.41 3.00 17.00
CA GLY A 86 15.06 4.12 17.67
C GLY A 86 14.60 5.47 17.12
N VAL A 87 14.90 6.54 17.87
CA VAL A 87 14.80 7.91 17.37
C VAL A 87 15.62 8.03 16.08
N GLY A 88 15.09 8.78 15.10
CA GLY A 88 15.77 8.99 13.83
C GLY A 88 15.55 7.90 12.80
N ALA A 89 14.89 6.77 13.14
CA ALA A 89 14.47 5.79 12.13
C ALA A 89 13.59 6.47 11.08
N LEU A 90 13.77 6.10 9.81
CA LEU A 90 13.05 6.69 8.70
C LEU A 90 11.61 6.19 8.68
N VAL A 91 10.67 7.09 8.39
CA VAL A 91 9.27 6.77 8.10
C VAL A 91 8.96 7.35 6.73
N GLN A 92 8.66 6.50 5.76
CA GLN A 92 8.59 6.90 4.36
C GLN A 92 7.40 6.23 3.65
N MET A 93 6.76 6.94 2.72
CA MET A 93 5.85 6.30 1.78
C MET A 93 6.64 5.76 0.61
N LEU A 94 6.98 4.47 0.68
CA LEU A 94 7.63 3.74 -0.41
C LEU A 94 6.58 2.93 -1.16
N PRO A 95 6.77 2.67 -2.47
CA PRO A 95 6.02 1.64 -3.17
C PRO A 95 6.20 0.29 -2.45
N THR A 96 5.09 -0.40 -2.19
CA THR A 96 5.08 -1.74 -1.58
C THR A 96 4.47 -2.76 -2.53
N ALA A 97 4.75 -4.05 -2.32
CA ALA A 97 4.16 -5.08 -3.15
C ALA A 97 2.62 -5.09 -3.01
N GLY A 98 2.10 -4.94 -1.79
CA GLY A 98 0.67 -4.85 -1.53
C GLY A 98 0.00 -3.67 -2.22
N THR A 99 0.61 -2.49 -2.17
CA THR A 99 0.08 -1.30 -2.87
C THR A 99 0.14 -1.45 -4.39
N MET A 100 1.23 -1.99 -4.94
CA MET A 100 1.39 -2.18 -6.38
C MET A 100 0.50 -3.30 -6.94
N ASN A 101 0.20 -4.34 -6.14
CA ASN A 101 -0.75 -5.38 -6.50
C ASN A 101 -2.21 -4.92 -6.39
N ALA A 102 -2.49 -3.90 -5.57
CA ALA A 102 -3.81 -3.29 -5.49
C ALA A 102 -4.12 -2.37 -6.70
N LEU A 103 -3.09 -1.93 -7.44
CA LEU A 103 -3.27 -1.25 -8.72
C LEU A 103 -3.74 -2.26 -9.78
N LEU A 104 -4.64 -1.83 -10.67
CA LEU A 104 -5.14 -2.66 -11.75
C LEU A 104 -3.98 -3.14 -12.64
N GLN A 105 -3.80 -4.45 -12.72
CA GLN A 105 -2.83 -5.10 -13.62
C GLN A 105 -3.58 -5.67 -14.82
N THR A 106 -3.19 -5.27 -16.02
CA THR A 106 -3.75 -5.82 -17.27
C THR A 106 -2.95 -7.06 -17.69
N THR A 107 -3.65 -8.15 -17.94
CA THR A 107 -3.05 -9.37 -18.52
C THR A 107 -3.23 -9.35 -20.04
N THR A 108 -2.19 -9.71 -20.79
CA THR A 108 -2.24 -9.72 -22.26
C THR A 108 -2.48 -11.14 -22.77
N TYR A 109 -3.46 -11.31 -23.67
CA TYR A 109 -3.72 -12.59 -24.34
C TYR A 109 -3.70 -12.40 -25.87
N ALA A 110 -3.19 -13.41 -26.58
CA ALA A 110 -3.18 -13.44 -28.04
C ALA A 110 -4.44 -14.17 -28.54
N GLY A 111 -5.45 -13.40 -28.94
CA GLY A 111 -6.73 -13.89 -29.45
C GLY A 111 -7.63 -14.47 -28.35
N ASN A 112 -8.83 -13.92 -28.21
CA ASN A 112 -9.92 -14.53 -27.45
C ASN A 112 -10.55 -15.68 -28.27
N PRO A 113 -10.26 -16.97 -28.00
CA PRO A 113 -10.67 -18.03 -28.91
C PRO A 113 -12.18 -18.31 -28.89
N ASN A 114 -12.90 -17.85 -27.84
CA ASN A 114 -14.26 -18.29 -27.55
C ASN A 114 -15.27 -17.15 -27.28
N GLY A 115 -14.92 -15.88 -27.48
CA GLY A 115 -15.81 -14.76 -27.17
C GLY A 115 -16.02 -14.50 -25.66
N TYR A 116 -15.23 -15.16 -24.80
CA TYR A 116 -15.23 -14.97 -23.35
C TYR A 116 -13.98 -14.21 -22.91
N VAL A 117 -14.10 -13.30 -21.95
CA VAL A 117 -12.93 -12.57 -21.42
C VAL A 117 -12.03 -13.57 -20.67
N ALA A 118 -10.87 -13.89 -21.22
CA ALA A 118 -9.88 -14.77 -20.58
C ALA A 118 -9.35 -14.12 -19.30
N GLY A 119 -9.88 -14.48 -18.14
CA GLY A 119 -9.50 -13.82 -16.90
C GLY A 119 -10.27 -14.28 -15.66
N ALA A 120 -9.85 -13.79 -14.50
CA ALA A 120 -10.56 -14.03 -13.25
C ALA A 120 -11.81 -13.13 -13.18
N ALA A 121 -12.96 -13.75 -12.99
CA ALA A 121 -14.20 -13.03 -12.76
C ALA A 121 -14.18 -12.28 -11.43
N ALA A 122 -14.90 -11.16 -11.40
CA ALA A 122 -15.21 -10.49 -10.14
C ALA A 122 -15.94 -11.47 -9.20
N THR A 123 -15.42 -11.66 -7.99
CA THR A 123 -16.16 -12.24 -6.86
C THR A 123 -16.27 -11.19 -5.75
N ALA A 124 -16.99 -11.51 -4.66
CA ALA A 124 -17.05 -10.63 -3.50
C ALA A 124 -15.67 -10.31 -2.88
N THR A 125 -14.66 -11.14 -3.16
CA THR A 125 -13.30 -11.04 -2.60
C THR A 125 -12.19 -10.89 -3.65
N THR A 126 -12.51 -11.00 -4.95
CA THR A 126 -11.52 -10.87 -6.03
C THR A 126 -11.95 -9.79 -7.02
N PRO A 127 -11.14 -8.75 -7.27
CA PRO A 127 -11.41 -7.80 -8.33
C PRO A 127 -11.35 -8.49 -9.71
N PRO A 128 -12.16 -8.04 -10.69
CA PRO A 128 -12.11 -8.60 -12.04
C PRO A 128 -10.77 -8.28 -12.70
N SER A 129 -10.22 -9.23 -13.46
CA SER A 129 -9.05 -8.95 -14.29
C SER A 129 -9.42 -8.08 -15.49
N THR A 130 -8.52 -7.16 -15.85
CA THR A 130 -8.56 -6.45 -17.14
C THR A 130 -7.66 -7.17 -18.15
N VAL A 131 -8.15 -7.31 -19.37
CA VAL A 131 -7.49 -8.10 -20.42
C VAL A 131 -7.28 -7.24 -21.64
N TRP A 132 -6.04 -7.13 -22.09
CA TRP A 132 -5.73 -6.54 -23.40
C TRP A 132 -5.80 -7.63 -24.47
N ASP A 133 -6.73 -7.46 -25.41
CA ASP A 133 -6.84 -8.29 -26.59
C ASP A 133 -5.92 -7.73 -27.69
N THR A 134 -4.85 -8.45 -28.02
CA THR A 134 -3.92 -8.02 -29.06
C THR A 134 -4.44 -8.23 -30.48
N THR A 135 -5.51 -9.02 -30.66
CA THR A 135 -6.15 -9.26 -31.96
C THR A 135 -7.11 -8.13 -32.30
N ASP A 136 -7.93 -7.72 -31.33
CA ASP A 136 -8.95 -6.68 -31.55
C ASP A 136 -8.51 -5.27 -31.09
N GLY A 137 -7.41 -5.16 -30.32
CA GLY A 137 -6.92 -3.89 -29.80
C GLY A 137 -7.83 -3.26 -28.73
N LEU A 138 -8.60 -4.09 -28.02
CA LEU A 138 -9.58 -3.68 -27.03
C LEU A 138 -9.19 -4.12 -25.62
N LEU A 139 -9.56 -3.30 -24.64
CA LEU A 139 -9.48 -3.65 -23.21
C LEU A 139 -10.81 -4.23 -22.76
N TRP A 140 -10.79 -5.46 -22.29
CA TRP A 140 -11.96 -6.16 -21.74
C TRP A 140 -11.90 -6.20 -20.21
N VAL A 141 -13.07 -6.16 -19.56
CA VAL A 141 -13.21 -6.36 -18.10
C VAL A 141 -14.07 -7.60 -17.87
N CYS A 142 -13.55 -8.58 -17.13
CA CYS A 142 -14.27 -9.82 -16.86
C CYS A 142 -15.36 -9.59 -15.78
N GLN A 143 -16.60 -9.29 -16.20
CA GLN A 143 -17.69 -8.97 -15.28
C GLN A 143 -18.39 -10.20 -14.69
N THR A 144 -18.28 -11.37 -15.32
CA THR A 144 -18.89 -12.64 -14.88
C THR A 144 -17.97 -13.80 -15.23
N SER A 145 -17.93 -14.84 -14.38
CA SER A 145 -17.24 -16.09 -14.71
C SER A 145 -17.97 -16.78 -15.84
N GLY A 146 -17.50 -16.59 -17.06
CA GLY A 146 -17.97 -17.36 -18.22
C GLY A 146 -17.36 -18.75 -18.18
N THR A 147 -18.21 -19.77 -18.17
CA THR A 147 -17.88 -21.13 -18.63
C THR A 147 -17.75 -21.15 -20.14
#